data_AF-A0A7S0BMZ2-F1
#
_entry.id   AF-A0A7S0BMZ2-F1
#
_cell.length_a   1.000
_cell.length_b   1.000
_cell.length_c   1.000
_cell.angle_alpha   90.00
_cell.angle_beta   90.00
_cell.angle_gamma   90.00
#
_symmetry.space_group_name_H-M   'P 1'
#
loop_
_entity.id
_entity.type
_entity.pdbx_description
1 polymer ?
#
loop_
_entity_poly.entity_id
_entity_poly.type
_entity_poly.pdbx_seq_one_letter_code
_entity_poly.pdbx_strand_id
1 'polypeptide(L)'
;MVVKDVEEVAVTETPSTVSSEGVDGPPPSPEPHANVFSRIVLAWAFPLVWKGFKTPLQGDDVWDLNPRNRAEVVANKFEQVYATYPDDKPRLIKTMFRVSRGLFFYTVILELLFIAFGIASPLIVNR
;
A
#
# COMPACT_ATOMS: atom_id res chain seq x y z
N MET A 1 17.59 34.36 23.20
CA MET A 1 16.18 34.69 23.52
C MET A 1 15.29 34.70 22.26
N VAL A 2 15.64 33.93 21.21
CA VAL A 2 14.86 33.83 19.94
C VAL A 2 14.69 32.36 19.50
N VAL A 3 15.08 31.40 20.35
CA VAL A 3 15.11 29.96 20.00
C VAL A 3 13.97 29.20 20.70
N LYS A 4 13.09 29.89 21.43
CA LYS A 4 12.00 29.24 22.19
C LYS A 4 10.66 29.26 21.47
N ASP A 5 10.48 30.14 20.49
CA ASP A 5 9.23 30.30 19.73
C ASP A 5 9.14 29.38 18.49
N VAL A 6 10.22 28.68 18.13
CA VAL A 6 10.22 27.74 16.99
C VAL A 6 9.66 26.37 17.38
N GLU A 7 9.68 26.02 18.67
CA GLU A 7 9.24 24.70 19.14
C GLU A 7 7.73 24.63 19.44
N GLU A 8 7.05 25.79 19.55
CA GLU A 8 5.59 25.86 19.72
C GLU A 8 4.84 25.84 18.37
N VAL A 9 5.51 26.23 17.28
CA VAL A 9 4.92 26.29 15.92
C VAL A 9 4.98 24.94 15.18
N ALA A 10 5.82 24.00 15.61
CA ALA A 10 5.97 22.70 14.94
C ALA A 10 5.02 21.59 15.44
N VAL A 11 4.16 21.88 16.44
CA VAL A 11 3.26 20.89 17.06
C VAL A 11 1.83 20.94 16.48
N THR A 12 1.55 21.85 15.54
CA THR A 12 0.18 22.09 15.04
C THR A 12 -0.09 21.76 13.58
N GLU A 13 0.80 21.06 12.88
CA GLU A 13 0.52 20.54 11.53
C GLU A 13 0.71 19.02 11.43
N THR A 14 -0.21 18.28 12.05
CA THR A 14 -0.66 16.99 11.48
C THR A 14 -1.97 17.25 10.72
N PRO A 15 -1.95 17.58 9.42
CA PRO A 15 -3.17 17.60 8.62
C PRO A 15 -3.35 16.20 8.01
N SER A 16 -3.57 15.19 8.84
CA SER A 16 -4.03 13.89 8.33
C SER A 16 -4.96 13.19 9.32
N THR A 17 -5.73 13.99 10.05
CA THR A 17 -7.05 13.59 10.57
C THR A 17 -8.11 14.19 9.65
N VAL A 18 -8.11 13.78 8.37
CA VAL A 18 -9.35 13.81 7.58
C VAL A 18 -10.06 12.49 7.85
N SER A 19 -10.53 12.36 9.09
CA SER A 19 -11.62 11.45 9.42
C SER A 19 -12.88 12.32 9.43
N SER A 20 -13.79 12.01 8.51
CA SER A 20 -15.18 12.48 8.47
C SER A 20 -15.40 14.00 8.51
N GLU A 21 -15.20 14.68 7.38
CA GLU A 21 -16.10 15.78 7.03
C GLU A 21 -17.21 15.22 6.14
N GLY A 22 -18.46 15.40 6.58
CA GLY A 22 -19.65 15.08 5.81
C GLY A 22 -19.83 16.07 4.67
N VAL A 23 -19.13 15.85 3.56
CA VAL A 23 -19.33 16.52 2.27
C VAL A 23 -18.93 15.51 1.17
N ASP A 24 -19.92 14.82 0.60
CA ASP A 24 -19.91 14.08 -0.69
C ASP A 24 -18.55 13.53 -1.21
N GLY A 25 -17.80 12.80 -0.38
CA GLY A 25 -16.54 12.16 -0.76
C GLY A 25 -16.73 10.77 -1.37
N PRO A 26 -15.76 10.25 -2.17
CA PRO A 26 -15.82 8.90 -2.71
C PRO A 26 -15.97 7.84 -1.61
N PRO A 27 -16.69 6.74 -1.87
CA PRO A 27 -16.91 5.71 -0.86
C PRO A 27 -15.58 5.10 -0.39
N PRO A 28 -15.44 4.75 0.89
CA PRO A 28 -14.20 4.17 1.42
C PRO A 28 -13.91 2.81 0.78
N SER A 29 -12.62 2.48 0.60
CA SER A 29 -12.20 1.20 0.04
C SER A 29 -12.66 0.01 0.90
N PRO A 30 -13.20 -1.07 0.30
CA PRO A 30 -13.58 -2.29 1.00
C PRO A 30 -12.38 -3.21 1.32
N GLU A 31 -11.21 -2.95 0.74
CA GLU A 31 -9.98 -3.74 0.95
C GLU A 31 -9.59 -3.92 2.44
N PRO A 32 -9.60 -2.85 3.29
CA PRO A 32 -9.23 -2.98 4.70
C PRO A 32 -10.21 -3.81 5.52
N HIS A 33 -11.46 -3.94 5.08
CA HIS A 33 -12.52 -4.68 5.77
C HIS A 33 -12.67 -6.12 5.26
N ALA A 34 -12.06 -6.45 4.12
CA ALA A 34 -12.10 -7.78 3.53
C ALA A 34 -11.27 -8.82 4.31
N ASN A 35 -11.76 -10.06 4.37
CA ASN A 35 -11.05 -11.21 4.94
C ASN A 35 -9.76 -11.51 4.15
N VAL A 36 -8.76 -12.15 4.78
CA VAL A 36 -7.44 -12.41 4.17
C VAL A 36 -7.56 -13.20 2.87
N PHE A 37 -8.43 -14.22 2.81
CA PHE A 37 -8.71 -14.96 1.58
C PHE A 37 -9.30 -14.08 0.48
N SER A 38 -10.23 -13.18 0.84
CA SER A 38 -10.82 -12.21 -0.10
C SER A 38 -9.75 -11.24 -0.63
N ARG A 39 -8.76 -10.85 0.18
CA ARG A 39 -7.63 -10.04 -0.29
C ARG A 39 -6.72 -10.78 -1.27
N ILE A 40 -6.42 -12.06 -1.02
CA ILE A 40 -5.55 -12.86 -1.89
C ILE A 40 -6.19 -13.04 -3.27
N VAL A 41 -7.46 -13.42 -3.33
CA VAL A 41 -8.17 -13.66 -4.60
C VAL A 41 -8.77 -12.38 -5.20
N LEU A 42 -8.42 -11.21 -4.64
CA LEU A 42 -8.94 -9.89 -5.04
C LEU A 42 -10.47 -9.82 -5.07
N ALA A 43 -11.14 -10.59 -4.20
CA ALA A 43 -12.59 -10.75 -4.25
C ALA A 43 -13.34 -9.44 -3.98
N TRP A 44 -12.76 -8.59 -3.14
CA TRP A 44 -13.28 -7.28 -2.80
C TRP A 44 -13.37 -6.32 -4.00
N ALA A 45 -12.58 -6.55 -5.06
CA ALA A 45 -12.57 -5.71 -6.27
C ALA A 45 -13.59 -6.17 -7.33
N PHE A 46 -14.09 -7.41 -7.26
CA PHE A 46 -15.10 -7.93 -8.21
C PHE A 46 -16.33 -7.05 -8.40
N PRO A 47 -16.97 -6.43 -7.38
CA PRO A 47 -18.15 -5.60 -7.62
C PRO A 47 -17.85 -4.39 -8.52
N LEU A 48 -16.65 -3.81 -8.43
CA LEU A 48 -16.23 -2.71 -9.30
C LEU A 48 -15.99 -3.19 -10.73
N VAL A 49 -15.33 -4.33 -10.91
CA VAL A 49 -15.13 -4.96 -12.22
C VAL A 49 -16.48 -5.26 -12.89
N TRP A 50 -17.43 -5.79 -12.14
CA TRP A 50 -18.77 -6.10 -12.64
C TRP A 50 -19.56 -4.85 -13.03
N LYS A 51 -19.43 -3.76 -12.26
CA LYS A 51 -20.00 -2.45 -12.61
C LYS A 51 -19.39 -1.91 -13.90
N GLY A 52 -18.08 -2.02 -14.06
CA GLY A 52 -17.36 -1.58 -15.28
C GLY A 52 -17.66 -2.39 -16.53
N PHE A 53 -18.01 -3.66 -16.36
CA PHE A 53 -18.49 -4.48 -17.46
C PHE A 53 -19.83 -3.98 -18.03
N LYS A 54 -20.69 -3.39 -17.19
CA LYS A 54 -22.03 -2.92 -17.58
C LYS A 54 -22.06 -1.45 -17.99
N THR A 55 -21.28 -0.61 -17.32
CA THR A 55 -21.30 0.85 -17.46
C THR A 55 -19.90 1.41 -17.42
N PRO A 56 -19.56 2.42 -18.25
CA PRO A 56 -18.26 3.09 -18.15
C PRO A 56 -18.13 3.74 -16.77
N LEU A 57 -17.02 3.46 -16.07
CA LEU A 57 -16.77 4.04 -14.75
C LEU A 57 -16.50 5.53 -14.86
N GLN A 58 -17.11 6.30 -13.95
CA GLN A 58 -16.72 7.69 -13.70
C GLN A 58 -15.77 7.78 -12.50
N GLY A 59 -15.07 8.91 -12.34
CA GLY A 59 -14.12 9.12 -11.25
C GLY A 59 -14.77 8.97 -9.86
N ASP A 60 -16.02 9.41 -9.75
CA ASP A 60 -16.79 9.38 -8.50
C ASP A 60 -17.28 7.97 -8.13
N ASP A 61 -17.27 7.03 -9.08
CA ASP A 61 -17.67 5.64 -8.87
C ASP A 61 -16.56 4.77 -8.26
N VAL A 62 -15.34 5.31 -8.17
CA VAL A 62 -14.16 4.62 -7.68
C VAL A 62 -14.00 4.86 -6.18
N TRP A 63 -13.49 3.86 -5.46
CA TRP A 63 -13.24 3.99 -4.03
C TRP A 63 -12.09 4.95 -3.71
N ASP A 64 -12.16 5.59 -2.55
CA ASP A 64 -11.03 6.35 -1.99
C ASP A 64 -9.83 5.42 -1.72
N LEU A 65 -8.64 6.01 -1.80
CA LEU A 65 -7.38 5.32 -1.57
C LEU A 65 -7.29 4.86 -0.11
N ASN A 66 -6.95 3.58 0.07
CA ASN A 66 -6.69 3.02 1.38
C ASN A 66 -5.68 3.88 2.15
N PRO A 67 -5.97 4.30 3.40
CA PRO A 67 -5.11 5.21 4.16
C PRO A 67 -3.67 4.70 4.31
N ARG A 68 -3.45 3.38 4.29
CA ARG A 68 -2.11 2.78 4.33
C ARG A 68 -1.26 3.02 3.08
N ASN A 69 -1.90 3.27 1.95
CA ASN A 69 -1.28 3.43 0.63
C ASN A 69 -1.15 4.91 0.23
N ARG A 70 -1.62 5.84 1.07
CA ARG A 70 -1.48 7.28 0.83
C ARG A 70 0.00 7.67 0.78
N ALA A 71 0.32 8.61 -0.11
CA ALA A 71 1.69 9.06 -0.35
C ALA A 71 2.35 9.59 0.93
N GLU A 72 1.62 10.35 1.75
CA GLU A 72 2.07 10.85 3.05
C GLU A 72 2.55 9.72 3.97
N VAL A 73 1.79 8.64 4.08
CA VAL A 73 2.13 7.50 4.94
C VAL A 73 3.36 6.77 4.42
N VAL A 74 3.49 6.62 3.10
CA VAL A 74 4.63 5.97 2.47
C VAL A 74 5.89 6.82 2.58
N ALA A 75 5.78 8.14 2.34
CA ALA A 75 6.86 9.10 2.47
C ALA A 75 7.38 9.15 3.91
N ASN A 76 6.48 9.29 4.89
CA ASN A 76 6.84 9.29 6.31
C ASN A 76 7.58 8.02 6.73
N LYS A 77 7.13 6.83 6.28
CA LYS A 77 7.84 5.56 6.55
C LYS A 77 9.24 5.53 5.93
N PHE A 78 9.36 6.05 4.71
CA PHE A 78 10.64 6.11 4.01
C PHE A 78 11.61 7.05 4.72
N GLU A 79 11.16 8.25 5.07
CA GLU A 79 11.96 9.27 5.78
C GLU A 79 12.44 8.79 7.14
N GLN A 80 11.58 8.12 7.92
CA GLN A 80 11.97 7.52 9.21
C GLN A 80 13.13 6.51 9.06
N VAL A 81 13.08 5.66 8.03
CA VAL A 81 14.14 4.67 7.78
C VAL A 81 15.38 5.34 7.19
N TYR A 82 15.21 6.41 6.41
CA TYR A 82 16.29 7.18 5.82
C TYR A 82 17.08 7.96 6.88
N ALA A 83 16.41 8.61 7.84
CA ALA A 83 16.99 9.36 8.95
C ALA A 83 17.86 8.51 9.90
N THR A 84 17.75 7.17 9.83
CA THR A 84 18.61 6.26 10.59
C THR A 84 20.06 6.23 10.05
N TYR A 85 20.29 6.68 8.81
CA TYR A 85 21.61 6.66 8.18
C TYR A 85 22.32 8.01 8.34
N PRO A 86 23.63 8.01 8.62
CA PRO A 86 24.41 9.24 8.68
C PRO A 86 24.51 9.92 7.30
N ASP A 87 24.47 11.25 7.30
CA ASP A 87 24.49 12.10 6.09
C ASP A 87 25.71 11.85 5.19
N ASP A 88 26.81 11.37 5.78
CA ASP A 88 28.08 11.11 5.09
C ASP A 88 28.00 9.96 4.06
N LYS A 89 26.97 9.07 4.15
CA LYS A 89 26.78 7.95 3.21
C LYS A 89 25.29 7.70 2.94
N PRO A 90 24.65 8.47 2.04
CA PRO A 90 23.23 8.26 1.71
C PRO A 90 23.04 6.90 1.02
N ARG A 91 22.42 5.95 1.72
CA ARG A 91 22.16 4.59 1.19
C ARG A 91 20.71 4.45 0.70
N LEU A 92 20.35 5.19 -0.34
CA LEU A 92 18.99 5.23 -0.90
C LEU A 92 18.43 3.84 -1.23
N ILE A 93 19.17 3.07 -2.03
CA ILE A 93 18.74 1.74 -2.49
C ILE A 93 18.56 0.79 -1.30
N LYS A 94 19.42 0.88 -0.28
CA LYS A 94 19.32 0.05 0.93
C LYS A 94 18.08 0.41 1.75
N THR A 95 17.76 1.69 1.87
CA THR A 95 16.53 2.18 2.51
C THR A 95 15.30 1.70 1.76
N MET A 96 15.28 1.87 0.43
CA MET A 96 14.20 1.40 -0.44
C MET A 96 13.95 -0.11 -0.28
N PHE A 97 15.01 -0.92 -0.40
CA PHE A 97 14.92 -2.36 -0.19
C PHE A 97 14.57 -2.74 1.25
N ARG A 98 14.78 -1.88 2.25
CA ARG A 98 14.40 -2.14 3.64
C ARG A 98 12.92 -1.86 3.91
N VAL A 99 12.38 -0.81 3.29
CA VAL A 99 10.95 -0.46 3.37
C VAL A 99 10.13 -1.51 2.62
N SER A 100 10.57 -1.94 1.43
CA SER A 100 9.78 -2.82 0.56
C SER A 100 10.01 -4.33 0.77
N ARG A 101 10.72 -4.76 1.84
CA ARG A 101 11.15 -6.16 2.04
C ARG A 101 10.00 -7.16 1.95
N GLY A 102 8.88 -6.90 2.61
CA GLY A 102 7.78 -7.87 2.74
C GLY A 102 7.16 -8.25 1.40
N LEU A 103 7.02 -7.28 0.49
CA LEU A 103 6.43 -7.51 -0.83
C LEU A 103 7.36 -8.34 -1.71
N PHE A 104 8.67 -8.06 -1.69
CA PHE A 104 9.65 -8.83 -2.45
C PHE A 104 9.72 -10.31 -2.02
N PHE A 105 9.70 -10.58 -0.72
CA PHE A 105 9.72 -11.97 -0.25
C PHE A 105 8.44 -12.71 -0.66
N TYR A 106 7.29 -12.06 -0.59
CA TYR A 106 6.04 -12.65 -1.04
C TYR A 106 6.08 -13.01 -2.54
N THR A 107 6.53 -12.09 -3.39
CA THR A 107 6.63 -12.37 -4.84
C THR A 107 7.61 -13.48 -5.15
N VAL A 108 8.78 -13.50 -4.49
CA VAL A 108 9.78 -14.57 -4.68
C VAL A 108 9.24 -15.93 -4.25
N ILE A 109 8.52 -16.00 -3.13
CA ILE A 109 7.92 -17.26 -2.66
C ILE A 109 6.83 -17.75 -3.62
N LEU A 110 5.94 -16.85 -4.08
CA LEU A 110 4.91 -17.21 -5.05
C LEU A 110 5.50 -17.70 -6.36
N GLU A 111 6.54 -17.02 -6.86
CA GLU A 111 7.21 -17.39 -8.10
C GLU A 111 7.87 -18.77 -7.98
N LEU A 112 8.55 -19.05 -6.88
CA LEU A 112 9.14 -20.36 -6.62
C LEU A 112 8.08 -21.47 -6.57
N LEU A 113 6.92 -21.20 -5.95
CA LEU A 113 5.81 -22.14 -5.94
C LEU A 113 5.25 -22.38 -7.35
N PHE A 114 5.04 -21.32 -8.12
CA PHE A 114 4.54 -21.41 -9.50
C PHE A 114 5.49 -22.23 -10.39
N ILE A 115 6.79 -21.97 -10.30
CA ILE A 115 7.83 -22.74 -11.00
C ILE A 115 7.78 -24.22 -10.59
N ALA A 116 7.66 -24.51 -9.29
CA ALA A 116 7.57 -25.88 -8.79
C ALA A 116 6.34 -26.63 -9.35
N PHE A 117 5.18 -25.98 -9.44
CA PHE A 117 3.99 -26.55 -10.07
C PHE A 117 4.18 -26.80 -11.58
N GLY A 118 4.87 -25.92 -12.29
CA GLY A 118 5.21 -26.13 -13.70
C GLY A 118 6.06 -27.38 -13.93
N ILE A 119 7.05 -27.61 -13.05
CA ILE A 119 7.92 -28.80 -13.12
C ILE A 119 7.17 -30.09 -12.74
N ALA A 120 6.20 -30.02 -11.81
CA ALA A 120 5.42 -31.18 -11.38
C ALA A 120 4.36 -31.63 -12.41
N SER A 121 3.87 -30.71 -13.24
CA SER A 121 2.84 -30.95 -14.25
C SER A 121 3.15 -32.13 -15.22
N PRO A 122 4.34 -32.23 -15.84
CA PRO A 122 4.68 -33.37 -16.70
C PRO A 122 4.78 -34.72 -15.96
N LEU A 123 5.08 -34.73 -14.65
CA LEU A 123 5.14 -35.95 -13.84
C LEU A 123 3.76 -36.51 -13.52
N ILE A 124 2.72 -35.66 -13.47
CA ILE A 124 1.33 -36.05 -13.22
C ILE A 124 0.66 -36.66 -14.46
N VAL A 125 1.00 -36.18 -15.65
CA VAL A 125 0.39 -36.64 -16.92
C VAL A 125 0.97 -37.99 -17.38
N ASN A 126 2.18 -38.34 -16.96
CA ASN A 126 2.84 -39.60 -17.34
C ASN A 126 2.52 -40.77 -16.38
N ARG A 127 1.39 -40.72 -15.67
CA ARG A 127 0.86 -41.79 -14.82
C ARG A 127 -0.58 -42.10 -15.21
#